data_AF-A0A7Z9LTC3-F1
#
_entry.id   AF-A0A7Z9LTC3-F1
#
_cell.length_a   1.000
_cell.length_b   1.000
_cell.length_c   1.000
_cell.angle_alpha   90.00
_cell.angle_beta   90.00
_cell.angle_gamma   90.00
#
_symmetry.space_group_name_H-M   'P 1'
#
loop_
_entity.id
_entity.type
_entity.pdbx_description
1 polymer ?
#
loop_
_entity_poly.entity_id
_entity_poly.type
_entity_poly.pdbx_seq_one_letter_code
_entity_poly.pdbx_strand_id
1 'polypeptide(L)' 'MKIGILQCDSTNENFRAEHGNYPGMFISLFQSIDAELEFAVYDVQLEQYPQAPEECDAYLITGSRLSVY' A
#
# COMPACT_ATOMS: atom_id res chain seq x y z
N MET A 1 9.58 8.92 9.31
CA MET A 1 8.34 8.23 9.73
C MET A 1 8.08 7.14 8.70
N LYS A 2 7.76 5.93 9.15
CA LYS A 2 7.55 4.75 8.30
C LYS A 2 6.08 4.39 8.22
N ILE A 3 5.55 4.28 7.01
CA ILE A 3 4.16 3.96 6.72
C ILE A 3 4.08 2.55 6.13
N GLY A 4 3.30 1.67 6.76
CA GLY A 4 2.99 0.34 6.24
C GLY A 4 1.77 0.38 5.33
N ILE A 5 1.89 -0.08 4.09
CA ILE A 5 0.78 -0.20 3.14
C ILE A 5 0.31 -1.65 3.15
N LEU A 6 -0.88 -1.91 3.68
CA LEU A 6 -1.56 -3.21 3.62
C LEU A 6 -2.35 -3.27 2.30
N GLN A 7 -1.81 -3.97 1.31
CA GLN A 7 -2.43 -4.13 0.00
C GLN A 7 -3.47 -5.25 0.03
N CYS A 8 -4.75 -4.87 0.11
CA CYS A 8 -5.89 -5.78 0.14
C CYS A 8 -6.46 -6.13 -1.25
N ASP A 9 -5.98 -5.49 -2.32
CA ASP A 9 -6.43 -5.72 -3.69
C ASP A 9 -5.30 -5.44 -4.67
N SER A 10 -5.31 -6.15 -5.80
CA SER A 10 -4.37 -5.92 -6.89
C SER A 10 -5.06 -5.15 -8.00
N THR A 11 -4.42 -4.12 -8.55
CA THR A 11 -4.88 -3.53 -9.81
C THR A 11 -4.87 -4.63 -10.88
N ASN A 12 -6.05 -4.85 -11.48
CA ASN A 12 -6.24 -5.74 -12.63
C ASN A 12 -5.11 -5.52 -13.65
N GLU A 13 -4.48 -6.60 -14.14
CA GLU A 13 -3.18 -6.56 -14.84
C GLU A 13 -3.14 -5.55 -16.00
N ASN A 14 -4.30 -5.30 -16.63
CA ASN A 14 -4.47 -4.33 -17.71
C ASN A 14 -4.24 -2.85 -17.32
N PHE A 15 -4.38 -2.50 -16.03
CA PHE A 15 -4.19 -1.11 -15.53
C PHE A 15 -2.77 -0.86 -14.98
N ARG A 16 -1.96 -1.91 -14.78
CA ARG A 16 -0.58 -1.79 -14.29
C ARG A 16 0.32 -1.03 -15.26
N ALA A 17 0.06 -1.19 -16.57
CA ALA A 17 0.88 -0.60 -17.62
C ALA A 17 0.76 0.92 -17.71
N GLU A 18 -0.39 1.48 -17.33
CA GLU A 18 -0.69 2.92 -17.49
C GLU A 18 -0.59 3.72 -16.17
N HIS A 19 -0.89 3.08 -15.02
CA HIS A 19 -1.00 3.78 -13.72
C HIS A 19 -0.17 3.16 -12.57
N GLY A 20 0.56 2.07 -12.80
CA GLY A 20 1.30 1.34 -11.76
C GLY A 20 0.40 0.50 -10.82
N ASN A 21 0.98 -0.04 -9.74
CA ASN A 21 0.21 -0.71 -8.67
C ASN A 21 -0.25 0.32 -7.63
N TYR A 22 -1.37 0.05 -6.95
CA TYR A 22 -1.93 0.91 -5.89
C TYR A 22 -0.88 1.44 -4.87
N PRO A 23 0.05 0.62 -4.34
CA PRO A 23 1.06 1.12 -3.41
C PRO A 23 1.95 2.20 -4.03
N GLY A 24 2.32 2.07 -5.30
CA GLY A 24 3.18 3.04 -5.98
C GLY A 24 2.52 4.41 -6.12
N MET A 25 1.20 4.45 -6.36
CA MET A 25 0.43 5.70 -6.40
C MET A 25 0.41 6.39 -5.03
N PHE A 26 0.16 5.63 -3.96
CA PHE A 26 0.16 6.18 -2.60
C PHE A 26 1.54 6.66 -2.18
N ILE A 27 2.59 5.86 -2.41
CA ILE A 27 3.99 6.24 -2.14
C ILE A 27 4.31 7.56 -2.85
N SER A 28 4.01 7.66 -4.15
CA SER A 28 4.28 8.88 -4.93
C SER A 28 3.52 10.10 -4.39
N LEU A 29 2.26 9.92 -3.99
CA LEU A 29 1.44 10.98 -3.42
C LEU A 29 1.98 11.47 -2.08
N PHE A 30 2.33 10.56 -1.17
CA PHE A 30 2.89 10.93 0.13
C PHE A 30 4.29 11.54 0.00
N GLN A 31 5.15 10.98 -0.87
CA GLN A 31 6.48 11.53 -1.14
C GLN A 31 6.45 12.92 -1.79
N SER A 32 5.36 13.27 -2.48
CA SER A 32 5.19 14.63 -3.02
C SER A 32 4.96 15.69 -1.93
N ILE A 33 4.54 15.26 -0.74
CA ILE A 33 4.31 16.13 0.43
C ILE A 33 5.54 16.10 1.34
N ASP A 34 6.08 14.91 1.58
CA ASP A 34 7.26 14.69 2.43
C ASP A 34 8.12 13.54 1.88
N ALA A 35 9.28 13.90 1.33
CA ALA A 35 10.21 12.97 0.71
C ALA A 35 11.00 12.10 1.72
N GLU A 36 10.97 12.44 3.01
CA GLU A 36 11.64 11.67 4.08
C GLU A 36 10.74 10.54 4.62
N LEU A 37 9.51 10.41 4.11
CA LEU A 37 8.64 9.28 4.44
C LEU A 37 9.19 7.97 3.88
N GLU A 38 9.24 6.96 4.75
CA GLU A 38 9.62 5.60 4.39
C GLU A 38 8.36 4.73 4.26
N PHE A 39 8.41 3.73 3.38
CA PHE A 39 7.26 2.87 3.10
C PHE A 39 7.64 1.39 3.16
N ALA A 40 6.76 0.58 3.75
CA ALA A 40 6.81 -0.88 3.66
C ALA A 40 5.49 -1.36 3.05
N VAL A 41 5.54 -2.23 2.05
CA VAL A 41 4.34 -2.78 1.40
C VAL A 41 4.18 -4.23 1.83
N TYR A 42 2.98 -4.56 2.32
CA TYR A 42 2.60 -5.90 2.75
C TYR A 42 1.42 -6.36 1.89
N ASP A 43 1.63 -7.42 1.10
CA ASP A 43 0.56 -8.03 0.31
C ASP A 43 -0.23 -9.01 1.18
N VAL A 44 -1.32 -8.51 1.78
CA VAL A 44 -2.12 -9.29 2.71
C VAL A 44 -2.90 -10.41 2.01
N GLN A 45 -3.06 -10.35 0.67
CA GLN A 45 -3.64 -11.44 -0.12
C GLN A 45 -2.69 -12.64 -0.19
N LEU A 46 -1.39 -12.40 -0.08
CA LEU A 46 -0.34 -13.42 -0.02
C LEU A 46 0.07 -13.74 1.42
N GLU A 47 -0.77 -13.38 2.39
CA GLU A 47 -0.52 -13.57 3.83
C GLU A 47 0.76 -12.88 4.32
N GLN A 48 1.20 -11.83 3.62
CA GLN A 48 2.34 -11.02 4.04
C GLN A 48 1.86 -9.91 4.98
N TYR A 49 2.38 -9.91 6.19
CA TYR A 49 2.05 -8.96 7.25
C TYR A 49 3.33 -8.49 7.94
N PRO A 50 3.31 -7.30 8.59
CA PRO A 50 4.37 -6.91 9.52
C PRO A 50 4.49 -7.94 10.63
N GLN A 51 5.71 -8.17 11.11
CA GLN A 51 5.95 -9.13 12.20
C GLN A 51 5.41 -8.62 13.54
N ALA A 52 5.31 -7.31 13.69
CA ALA A 52 4.73 -6.64 14.84
C ALA A 52 4.07 -5.31 14.41
N PRO A 53 2.99 -4.86 15.08
CA PRO A 53 2.35 -3.57 14.78
C PRO A 53 3.27 -2.36 14.90
N GLU A 54 4.35 -2.44 15.68
CA GLU A 54 5.32 -1.37 15.89
C GLU A 54 6.35 -1.27 14.76
N GLU A 55 6.29 -2.15 13.76
CA GLU A 55 7.20 -2.14 12.61
C GLU A 55 7.01 -0.88 11.71
N CYS A 56 5.84 -0.23 11.81
CA CYS A 56 5.52 1.03 11.14
C CYS A 56 4.86 2.02 12.12
N ASP A 57 5.07 3.32 11.90
CA ASP A 57 4.46 4.39 12.68
C ASP A 57 2.97 4.58 12.36
N ALA A 58 2.56 4.22 11.14
CA ALA A 58 1.18 4.26 10.68
C ALA A 58 0.93 3.18 9.63
N TYR A 59 -0.34 2.81 9.45
CA TYR A 59 -0.77 1.88 8.41
C TYR A 59 -1.81 2.50 7.48
N LEU A 60 -1.60 2.31 6.18
CA LEU A 60 -2.56 2.60 5.12
C LEU A 60 -3.13 1.28 4.60
N ILE A 61 -4.43 1.10 4.68
CA ILE A 61 -5.12 -0.11 4.20
C ILE A 61 -5.80 0.24 2.87
N THR A 62 -5.45 -0.48 1.80
CA THR A 62 -6.09 -0.22 0.50
C THR A 62 -7.53 -0.70 0.48
N GLY A 63 -8.40 -0.04 -0.29
CA GLY A 63 -9.74 -0.55 -0.58
C GLY A 63 -9.68 -1.91 -1.32
N SER A 64 -10.72 -2.72 -1.18
CA SER A 64 -10.86 -4.00 -1.89
C SER A 64 -12.04 -3.97 -2.88
N ARG A 65 -11.86 -4.56 -4.07
CA ARG A 65 -12.96 -4.76 -5.03
C ARG A 65 -14.05 -5.69 -4.51
N LEU A 66 -13.73 -6.53 -3.52
CA LEU A 66 -14.68 -7.41 -2.84
C LEU A 66 -15.48 -6.70 -1.74
N SER A 67 -15.26 -5.39 -1.54
CA SER A 67 -16.07 -4.60 -0.63
C SER A 67 -17.51 -4.56 -1.15
N VAL A 68 -18.45 -5.06 -0.34
CA VAL A 68 -19.87 -5.26 -0.71
C VAL A 68 -20.73 -3.99 -0.57
N TYR A 69 -20.14 -2.81 -0.83
CA TYR A 69 -20.83 -1.53 -0.69
C TYR A 69 -20.91 -0.79 -2.02
#